data_AF-A0A833PGQ6-F1
#
_entry.id   AF-A0A833PGQ6-F1
#
_cell.length_a   1.000
_cell.length_b   1.000
_cell.length_c   1.000
_cell.angle_alpha   90.00
_cell.angle_beta   90.00
_cell.angle_gamma   90.00
#
_symmetry.space_group_name_H-M   'P 1'
#
loop_
_entity.id
_entity.type
_entity.pdbx_description
1 polymer ?
#
loop_
_entity_poly.entity_id
_entity_poly.type
_entity_poly.pdbx_seq_one_letter_code
_entity_poly.pdbx_strand_id
1 'polypeptide(L)'
;MYGEDLSKQFENVEIDRSVIQAINQGYDQEIQHYFDMLMTAQLSVKDSINLKKSVLKRIIRLLPLTSLEIEQWPVNLENTVLQAIQNYPEQKPMFQYLLKELENTDVLSRDCLDQVQEIYLWVCRHIK
;
A
#
# COMPACT_ATOMS: atom_id res chain seq x y z
N MET A 1 11.60 22.12 -14.41
CA MET A 1 11.01 21.13 -15.34
C MET A 1 11.20 21.65 -16.75
N TYR A 2 11.62 20.80 -17.70
CA TYR A 2 11.80 21.12 -19.13
C TYR A 2 11.07 20.05 -19.94
N GLY A 3 10.56 20.41 -21.14
CA GLY A 3 9.87 19.49 -22.05
C GLY A 3 8.43 19.92 -22.36
N GLU A 4 7.88 19.37 -23.45
CA GLU A 4 6.47 19.51 -23.78
C GLU A 4 5.59 18.71 -22.80
N ASP A 5 4.33 19.11 -22.68
CA ASP A 5 3.33 18.42 -21.88
C ASP A 5 3.29 16.92 -22.25
N LEU A 6 3.52 16.05 -21.26
CA LEU A 6 3.55 14.60 -21.45
C LEU A 6 2.22 14.07 -22.00
N SER A 7 1.10 14.76 -21.75
CA SER A 7 -0.21 14.39 -22.33
C SER A 7 -0.24 14.47 -23.86
N LYS A 8 0.72 15.17 -24.49
CA LYS A 8 0.86 15.20 -25.96
C LYS A 8 1.64 14.01 -26.51
N GLN A 9 2.30 13.23 -25.65
CA GLN A 9 3.17 12.13 -26.02
C GLN A 9 2.58 10.75 -25.73
N PHE A 10 1.49 10.68 -24.96
CA PHE A 10 0.84 9.44 -24.57
C PHE A 10 -0.68 9.53 -24.80
N GLU A 11 -1.28 8.43 -25.22
CA GLU A 11 -2.74 8.31 -25.26
C GLU A 11 -3.31 8.35 -23.85
N ASN A 12 -4.55 8.83 -23.72
CA ASN A 12 -5.26 8.80 -22.45
C ASN A 12 -5.43 7.35 -21.99
N VAL A 13 -4.83 7.01 -20.86
CA VAL A 13 -5.03 5.73 -20.19
C VAL A 13 -6.24 5.87 -19.27
N GLU A 14 -7.30 5.15 -19.56
CA GLU A 14 -8.40 4.97 -18.62
C GLU A 14 -7.89 4.11 -17.45
N ILE A 15 -8.04 4.62 -16.22
CA ILE A 15 -7.66 3.84 -15.05
C ILE A 15 -8.69 2.74 -14.87
N ASP A 16 -8.25 1.50 -15.00
CA ASP A 16 -9.04 0.30 -14.78
C ASP A 16 -8.27 -0.72 -13.92
N ARG A 17 -8.89 -1.89 -13.67
CA ARG A 17 -8.27 -2.94 -12.86
C ARG A 17 -6.97 -3.44 -13.46
N SER A 18 -6.89 -3.57 -14.79
CA SER A 18 -5.70 -4.06 -15.47
C SER A 18 -4.52 -3.11 -15.27
N VAL A 19 -4.78 -1.80 -15.32
CA VAL A 19 -3.78 -0.76 -15.04
C VAL A 19 -3.31 -0.84 -13.59
N ILE A 20 -4.24 -0.95 -12.63
CA ILE A 20 -3.87 -1.08 -11.20
C ILE A 20 -3.10 -2.37 -10.93
N GLN A 21 -3.46 -3.50 -11.57
CA GLN A 21 -2.71 -4.75 -11.47
C GLN A 21 -1.31 -4.59 -12.06
N ALA A 22 -1.16 -3.95 -13.23
CA ALA A 22 0.13 -3.71 -13.85
C ALA A 22 1.04 -2.82 -13.00
N ILE A 23 0.50 -1.72 -12.42
CA ILE A 23 1.26 -0.83 -11.52
C ILE A 23 1.69 -1.55 -10.22
N ASN A 24 0.90 -2.52 -9.78
CA ASN A 24 1.22 -3.33 -8.61
C ASN A 24 1.94 -4.64 -8.96
N GLN A 25 2.34 -4.87 -10.22
CA GLN A 25 3.08 -6.08 -10.57
C GLN A 25 4.38 -6.18 -9.76
N GLY A 26 4.68 -7.38 -9.25
CA GLY A 26 5.86 -7.62 -8.42
C GLY A 26 5.75 -7.14 -6.98
N TYR A 27 4.57 -6.68 -6.53
CA TYR A 27 4.37 -6.17 -5.17
C TYR A 27 4.86 -7.13 -4.08
N ASP A 28 4.71 -8.45 -4.29
CA ASP A 28 5.02 -9.42 -3.24
C ASP A 28 6.51 -9.49 -2.96
N GLN A 29 7.33 -9.64 -4.00
CA GLN A 29 8.79 -9.65 -3.85
C GLN A 29 9.31 -8.35 -3.23
N GLU A 30 8.72 -7.21 -3.62
CA GLU A 30 9.06 -5.89 -3.07
C GLU A 30 8.71 -5.78 -1.58
N ILE A 31 7.49 -6.16 -1.19
CA ILE A 31 7.04 -6.08 0.21
C ILE A 31 7.83 -7.06 1.10
N GLN A 32 8.07 -8.30 0.63
CA GLN A 32 8.88 -9.26 1.37
C GLN A 32 10.30 -8.73 1.60
N HIS A 33 10.91 -8.13 0.56
CA HIS A 33 12.22 -7.49 0.69
C HIS A 33 12.22 -6.38 1.74
N TYR A 34 11.16 -5.56 1.82
CA TYR A 34 11.03 -4.54 2.85
C TYR A 34 10.91 -5.12 4.26
N PHE A 35 10.16 -6.21 4.44
CA PHE A 35 10.09 -6.91 5.73
C PHE A 35 11.46 -7.48 6.13
N ASP A 36 12.18 -8.11 5.21
CA ASP A 36 13.52 -8.64 5.47
C ASP A 36 14.49 -7.53 5.90
N MET A 37 14.46 -6.39 5.21
CA MET A 37 15.27 -5.23 5.55
C MET A 37 14.92 -4.66 6.93
N LEU A 38 13.62 -4.52 7.25
CA LEU A 38 13.18 -4.03 8.56
C LEU A 38 13.56 -4.98 9.70
N MET A 39 13.70 -6.27 9.43
CA MET A 39 14.05 -7.28 10.43
C MET A 39 15.55 -7.48 10.63
N THR A 40 16.34 -7.36 9.57
CA THR A 40 17.72 -7.86 9.55
C THR A 40 18.76 -6.78 9.31
N ALA A 41 18.39 -5.67 8.66
CA ALA A 41 19.36 -4.66 8.27
C ALA A 41 19.63 -3.68 9.43
N GLN A 42 20.90 -3.29 9.59
CA GLN A 42 21.28 -2.18 10.45
C GLN A 42 21.00 -0.87 9.72
N LEU A 43 19.73 -0.45 9.75
CA LEU A 43 19.28 0.80 9.16
C LEU A 43 19.45 1.97 10.15
N SER A 44 19.68 3.17 9.61
CA SER A 44 19.53 4.37 10.41
C SER A 44 18.05 4.54 10.82
N VAL A 45 17.77 5.22 11.93
CA VAL A 45 16.39 5.49 12.38
C VAL A 45 15.56 6.13 11.26
N LYS A 46 16.13 7.09 10.54
CA LYS A 46 15.47 7.76 9.41
C LYS A 46 15.13 6.79 8.28
N ASP A 47 16.07 5.91 7.92
CA ASP A 47 15.85 4.93 6.86
C ASP A 47 14.82 3.88 7.25
N SER A 48 14.83 3.42 8.51
CA SER A 48 13.79 2.53 9.05
C SER A 48 12.39 3.15 8.97
N ILE A 49 12.25 4.43 9.33
CA ILE A 49 10.97 5.16 9.24
C ILE A 49 10.52 5.32 7.78
N ASN A 50 11.46 5.63 6.87
CA ASN A 50 11.14 5.76 5.44
C ASN A 50 10.73 4.43 4.82
N LEU A 51 11.41 3.35 5.18
CA LEU A 51 11.12 2.00 4.71
C LEU A 51 9.77 1.52 5.25
N LYS A 52 9.49 1.74 6.54
CA LYS A 52 8.16 1.57 7.16
C LYS A 52 7.07 2.30 6.36
N LYS A 53 7.27 3.59 6.08
CA LYS A 53 6.29 4.36 5.29
C LYS A 53 6.11 3.79 3.89
N SER A 54 7.17 3.28 3.28
CA SER A 54 7.12 2.69 1.95
C SER A 54 6.31 1.39 1.93
N VAL A 55 6.55 0.48 2.89
CA VAL A 55 5.80 -0.78 2.98
C VAL A 55 4.32 -0.53 3.30
N LEU A 56 4.01 0.37 4.24
CA LEU A 56 2.62 0.72 4.59
C LEU A 56 1.86 1.30 3.39
N LYS A 57 2.48 2.24 2.66
CA LYS A 57 1.89 2.81 1.43
C LYS A 57 1.68 1.75 0.36
N ARG A 58 2.61 0.81 0.21
CA ARG A 58 2.50 -0.27 -0.77
C ARG A 58 1.36 -1.22 -0.43
N ILE A 59 1.23 -1.63 0.84
CA ILE A 59 0.10 -2.45 1.32
C ILE A 59 -1.23 -1.75 1.08
N ILE A 60 -1.36 -0.46 1.43
CA ILE A 60 -2.60 0.31 1.20
C ILE A 60 -2.96 0.32 -0.29
N ARG A 61 -1.99 0.52 -1.19
CA ARG A 61 -2.22 0.54 -2.64
C ARG A 61 -2.67 -0.79 -3.24
N LEU A 62 -2.56 -1.88 -2.50
CA LEU A 62 -3.07 -3.19 -2.90
C LEU A 62 -4.54 -3.41 -2.52
N LEU A 63 -5.08 -2.63 -1.57
CA LEU A 63 -6.47 -2.77 -1.14
C LEU A 63 -7.50 -2.70 -2.28
N PRO A 64 -7.35 -1.86 -3.32
CA PRO A 64 -8.30 -1.85 -4.44
C PRO A 64 -8.40 -3.22 -5.14
N LEU A 65 -7.29 -3.97 -5.20
CA LEU A 65 -7.28 -5.28 -5.84
C LEU A 65 -8.07 -6.35 -5.06
N THR A 66 -8.44 -6.08 -3.80
CA THR A 66 -9.23 -7.02 -2.98
C THR A 66 -10.72 -7.00 -3.32
N SER A 67 -11.25 -5.85 -3.76
CA SER A 67 -12.65 -5.74 -4.17
C SER A 67 -12.83 -6.23 -5.60
N LEU A 68 -14.03 -6.71 -5.98
CA LEU A 68 -14.38 -7.01 -7.37
C LEU A 68 -14.98 -5.78 -8.08
N GLU A 69 -15.81 -5.04 -7.35
CA GLU A 69 -16.50 -3.85 -7.84
C GLU A 69 -15.82 -2.61 -7.25
N ILE A 70 -15.39 -1.73 -8.15
CA ILE A 70 -14.84 -0.41 -7.82
C ILE A 70 -15.63 0.59 -8.65
N GLU A 71 -16.54 1.32 -8.01
CA GLU A 71 -17.30 2.38 -8.67
C GLU A 71 -16.39 3.54 -9.08
N GLN A 72 -15.40 3.87 -8.24
CA GLN A 72 -14.45 4.95 -8.47
C GLN A 72 -13.07 4.56 -7.94
N TRP A 73 -12.06 4.63 -8.80
CA TRP A 73 -10.68 4.36 -8.38
C TRP A 73 -10.21 5.36 -7.34
N PRO A 74 -9.52 4.90 -6.28
CA PRO A 74 -9.18 5.78 -5.19
C PRO A 74 -8.07 6.76 -5.59
N VAL A 75 -8.24 8.01 -5.16
CA VAL A 75 -7.38 9.13 -5.57
C VAL A 75 -6.22 9.39 -4.60
N ASN A 76 -6.29 8.85 -3.37
CA ASN A 76 -5.25 8.95 -2.34
C ASN A 76 -5.35 7.77 -1.34
N LEU A 77 -4.43 7.71 -0.38
CA LEU A 77 -4.33 6.58 0.57
C LEU A 77 -5.51 6.53 1.54
N GLU A 78 -5.96 7.68 2.02
CA GLU A 78 -7.10 7.80 2.93
C GLU A 78 -8.38 7.32 2.24
N ASN A 79 -8.62 7.75 1.01
CA ASN A 79 -9.74 7.31 0.20
C ASN A 79 -9.65 5.82 -0.14
N THR A 80 -8.45 5.31 -0.42
CA THR A 80 -8.22 3.87 -0.62
C THR A 80 -8.66 3.06 0.60
N VAL A 81 -8.27 3.50 1.80
CA VAL A 81 -8.66 2.84 3.06
C VAL A 81 -10.16 2.99 3.34
N LEU A 82 -10.75 4.15 3.08
CA LEU A 82 -12.19 4.35 3.26
C LEU A 82 -13.01 3.41 2.38
N GLN A 83 -12.65 3.26 1.10
CA GLN A 83 -13.31 2.31 0.20
C GLN A 83 -13.13 0.86 0.67
N ALA A 84 -11.93 0.49 1.14
CA ALA A 84 -11.70 -0.84 1.69
C ALA A 84 -12.57 -1.11 2.93
N ILE A 85 -12.74 -0.12 3.82
CA ILE A 85 -13.63 -0.22 4.99
C ILE A 85 -15.10 -0.37 4.57
N GLN A 86 -15.53 0.28 3.50
CA GLN A 86 -16.89 0.11 2.98
C GLN A 86 -17.13 -1.32 2.48
N ASN A 87 -16.13 -1.93 1.83
CA ASN A 87 -16.21 -3.29 1.33
C ASN A 87 -16.02 -4.36 2.42
N TYR A 88 -15.23 -4.06 3.46
CA TYR A 88 -14.94 -4.97 4.59
C TYR A 88 -15.03 -4.23 5.94
N PRO A 89 -16.25 -3.89 6.41
CA PRO A 89 -16.44 -3.12 7.64
C PRO A 89 -15.85 -3.77 8.89
N GLU A 90 -15.81 -5.10 8.92
CA GLU A 90 -15.24 -5.90 10.01
C GLU A 90 -13.72 -5.74 10.11
N GLN A 91 -13.04 -5.38 9.02
CA GLN A 91 -11.60 -5.13 8.99
C GLN A 91 -11.24 -3.67 9.23
N LYS A 92 -12.21 -2.83 9.61
CA LYS A 92 -11.97 -1.42 9.90
C LYS A 92 -10.80 -1.15 10.86
N PRO A 93 -10.66 -1.85 12.00
CA PRO A 93 -9.54 -1.61 12.91
C PRO A 93 -8.19 -1.84 12.23
N MET A 94 -8.11 -2.86 11.38
CA MET A 94 -6.93 -3.25 10.64
C MET A 94 -6.52 -2.18 9.61
N PHE A 95 -7.47 -1.70 8.80
CA PHE A 95 -7.14 -0.69 7.79
C PHE A 95 -6.85 0.68 8.41
N GLN A 96 -7.54 1.05 9.49
CA GLN A 96 -7.24 2.28 10.22
C GLN A 96 -5.87 2.22 10.89
N TYR A 97 -5.42 1.04 11.32
CA TYR A 97 -4.08 0.85 11.85
C TYR A 97 -2.99 1.24 10.82
N LEU A 98 -3.15 0.86 9.55
CA LEU A 98 -2.19 1.22 8.50
C LEU A 98 -2.00 2.75 8.36
N LEU A 99 -3.08 3.52 8.39
CA LEU A 99 -3.02 4.99 8.32
C LEU A 99 -2.42 5.59 9.60
N LYS A 100 -2.84 5.10 10.76
CA LYS A 100 -2.29 5.55 12.04
C LYS A 100 -0.78 5.35 12.09
N GLU A 101 -0.32 4.19 11.64
CA GLU A 101 1.10 3.84 11.67
C GLU A 101 1.91 4.59 10.61
N LEU A 102 1.26 5.07 9.55
CA LEU A 102 1.89 5.94 8.55
C LEU A 102 2.26 7.31 9.11
N GLU A 103 1.42 7.86 10.00
CA GLU A 103 1.65 9.12 10.71
C GLU A 103 2.62 8.96 11.89
N ASN A 104 2.75 7.74 12.41
CA ASN A 104 3.66 7.44 13.51
C ASN A 104 5.13 7.58 13.06
N THR A 105 5.89 8.44 13.74
CA THR A 105 7.30 8.71 13.46
C THR A 105 8.27 7.75 14.15
N ASP A 106 7.77 6.80 14.94
CA ASP A 106 8.60 5.83 15.62
C ASP A 106 9.00 4.68 14.67
N VAL A 107 10.16 4.07 14.96
CA VAL A 107 10.56 2.81 14.33
C VAL A 107 9.57 1.73 14.76
N LEU A 108 9.19 0.85 13.83
CA LEU A 108 8.33 -0.28 14.16
C LEU A 108 8.99 -1.15 15.23
N SER A 109 8.27 -1.41 16.31
CA SER A 109 8.60 -2.53 17.18
C SER A 109 8.35 -3.85 16.42
N ARG A 110 8.87 -4.96 16.96
CA ARG A 110 8.62 -6.28 16.39
C ARG A 110 7.13 -6.60 16.33
N ASP A 111 6.39 -6.34 17.41
CA ASP A 111 4.94 -6.55 17.48
C ASP A 111 4.19 -5.73 16.41
N CYS A 112 4.60 -4.47 16.19
CA CYS A 112 3.99 -3.65 15.14
C CYS A 112 4.30 -4.22 13.74
N LEU A 113 5.51 -4.73 13.51
CA LEU A 113 5.88 -5.33 12.24
C LEU A 113 5.07 -6.61 11.97
N ASP A 114 4.94 -7.47 12.97
CA ASP A 114 4.14 -8.70 12.91
C ASP A 114 2.69 -8.35 12.57
N GLN A 115 2.13 -7.32 13.23
CA GLN A 115 0.80 -6.82 12.90
C GLN A 115 0.72 -6.36 11.44
N VAL A 116 1.64 -5.52 10.95
CA VAL A 116 1.65 -5.08 9.53
C VAL A 116 1.76 -6.27 8.57
N GLN A 117 2.53 -7.30 8.92
CA GLN A 117 2.66 -8.52 8.13
C GLN A 117 1.35 -9.33 8.09
N GLU A 118 0.62 -9.43 9.21
CA GLU A 118 -0.69 -10.07 9.24
C GLU A 118 -1.70 -9.35 8.33
N ILE A 119 -1.69 -8.01 8.33
CA ILE A 119 -2.51 -7.19 7.43
C ILE A 119 -2.15 -7.48 5.97
N TYR A 120 -0.86 -7.51 5.66
CA TYR A 120 -0.39 -7.84 4.32
C TYR A 120 -0.85 -9.23 3.85
N LEU A 121 -0.71 -10.24 4.70
CA LEU A 121 -1.18 -11.61 4.42
C LEU A 121 -2.70 -11.68 4.27
N TRP A 122 -3.45 -10.84 4.99
CA TRP A 122 -4.88 -10.70 4.75
C TRP A 122 -5.14 -10.15 3.35
N VAL A 123 -4.46 -9.06 2.94
CA VAL A 123 -4.61 -8.46 1.61
C VAL A 123 -4.32 -9.49 0.51
N CYS A 124 -3.20 -10.22 0.59
CA CYS A 124 -2.84 -11.26 -0.39
C CYS A 124 -3.92 -12.33 -0.56
N ARG A 125 -4.57 -12.75 0.53
CA ARG A 125 -5.65 -13.75 0.48
C ARG A 125 -6.93 -13.23 -0.17
N HIS A 126 -7.10 -11.91 -0.25
CA HIS A 126 -8.32 -11.27 -0.74
C HIS A 126 -8.16 -10.63 -2.12
N ILE A 127 -6.94 -10.45 -2.62
CA ILE A 127 -6.71 -10.01 -4.01
C ILE A 127 -7.42 -10.97 -4.98
N LYS A 128 -8.13 -10.39 -5.95
CA LYS A 128 -8.93 -11.09 -6.96
C LYS A 128 -8.30 -11.03 -8.34
#